data_AF-A0A8T8C9I6-F1
#
_entry.id   AF-A0A8T8C9I6-F1
#
_cell.length_a   1.000
_cell.length_b   1.000
_cell.length_c   1.000
_cell.angle_alpha   90.00
_cell.angle_beta   90.00
_cell.angle_gamma   90.00
#
_symmetry.space_group_name_H-M   'P 1'
#
loop_
_entity.id
_entity.type
_entity.pdbx_description
1 polymer ?
#
loop_
_entity_poly.entity_id
_entity_poly.type
_entity_poly.pdbx_seq_one_letter_code
_entity_poly.pdbx_strand_id
1 'polypeptide(L)'
;MNEQRRTKWLPSVRCFEHEEVVVREKAYDCGKSTGQFMLAASLGRRTQSKIDSHILNKFRRLAGLQKHLFKESGGMHSKEYAEILVEVKAAIVRFSK
;
A
#
# COMPACT_ATOMS: atom_id res chain seq x y z
N MET A 1 21.23 -5.05 17.77
CA MET A 1 20.58 -4.97 16.44
C MET A 1 21.07 -6.18 15.64
N ASN A 2 20.23 -7.20 15.42
CA ASN A 2 20.69 -8.45 14.83
C ASN A 2 20.74 -8.29 13.30
N GLU A 3 21.93 -8.05 12.76
CA GLU A 3 22.17 -7.75 11.34
C GLU A 3 22.24 -9.06 10.52
N GLN A 4 21.14 -9.82 10.49
CA GLN A 4 21.08 -11.04 9.68
C GLN A 4 21.09 -10.72 8.18
N ARG A 5 22.23 -10.95 7.54
CA ARG A 5 22.41 -10.81 6.08
C ARG A 5 21.77 -11.99 5.34
N ARG A 6 21.15 -11.71 4.19
CA ARG A 6 20.61 -12.76 3.31
C ARG A 6 21.77 -13.44 2.57
N THR A 7 22.11 -14.67 2.94
CA THR A 7 23.25 -15.44 2.38
C THR A 7 22.86 -16.71 1.64
N LYS A 8 21.59 -17.12 1.73
CA LYS A 8 21.07 -18.36 1.12
C LYS A 8 20.33 -18.06 -0.18
N TRP A 9 20.44 -18.97 -1.13
CA TRP A 9 19.79 -18.91 -2.44
C TRP A 9 18.64 -19.91 -2.51
N LEU A 10 17.59 -19.54 -3.25
CA LEU A 10 16.52 -20.46 -3.63
C LEU A 10 16.82 -21.03 -5.04
N PRO A 11 16.34 -22.25 -5.37
CA PRO A 11 16.44 -22.80 -6.71
C PRO A 11 15.73 -21.93 -7.77
N SER A 12 16.19 -22.04 -9.02
CA SER A 12 15.52 -21.41 -10.16
C SER A 12 14.19 -22.10 -10.46
N VAL A 13 13.10 -21.34 -10.52
CA VAL A 13 11.75 -21.84 -10.76
C VAL A 13 11.43 -21.75 -12.25
N ARG A 14 11.01 -22.87 -12.86
CA ARG A 14 10.47 -22.89 -14.23
C ARG A 14 9.00 -22.48 -14.20
N CYS A 15 8.58 -21.70 -15.20
CA CYS A 15 7.20 -21.28 -15.36
C CYS A 15 6.90 -21.14 -16.87
N PHE A 16 5.62 -21.11 -17.22
CA PHE A 16 5.16 -20.79 -18.56
C PHE A 16 5.27 -19.28 -18.83
N GLU A 17 5.30 -18.90 -20.10
CA GLU A 17 5.44 -17.48 -20.51
C GLU A 17 4.36 -16.58 -19.90
N HIS A 18 3.10 -17.02 -19.89
CA HIS A 18 2.01 -16.25 -19.29
C HIS A 18 2.15 -16.09 -17.76
N GLU A 19 2.73 -17.07 -17.07
CA GLU A 19 3.01 -16.98 -15.64
C GLU A 19 4.14 -15.98 -15.36
N GLU A 20 5.19 -16.01 -16.19
CA GLU A 20 6.33 -15.10 -16.08
C GLU A 20 5.89 -13.64 -16.21
N VAL A 21 5.04 -13.34 -17.20
CA VAL A 21 4.49 -11.99 -17.42
C VAL A 21 3.72 -11.52 -16.19
N VAL A 22 2.77 -12.32 -15.71
CA VAL A 22 1.93 -11.97 -14.55
C VAL A 22 2.77 -11.76 -13.29
N VAL A 23 3.75 -12.62 -13.04
CA VAL A 23 4.61 -12.52 -11.84
C VAL A 23 5.51 -11.29 -11.91
N ARG A 24 6.06 -10.97 -13.09
CA ARG A 24 6.87 -9.76 -13.29
C ARG A 24 6.08 -8.48 -13.09
N GLU A 25 4.88 -8.41 -13.65
CA GLU A 25 3.99 -7.25 -13.51
C GLU A 25 3.65 -7.02 -12.03
N LYS A 26 3.21 -8.06 -11.32
CA LYS A 26 2.93 -7.97 -9.87
C LYS A 26 4.16 -7.56 -9.05
N ALA A 27 5.33 -8.07 -9.39
CA ALA A 27 6.58 -7.69 -8.72
C ALA A 27 6.91 -6.21 -8.96
N TYR A 28 6.74 -5.74 -10.20
CA TYR A 28 6.93 -4.35 -10.59
C TYR A 28 5.98 -3.42 -9.82
N ASP A 29 4.69 -3.76 -9.76
CA ASP A 29 3.68 -3.01 -9.02
C ASP A 29 4.03 -2.91 -7.53
N CYS A 30 4.54 -3.99 -6.96
CA CYS A 30 5.00 -4.04 -5.56
C CYS A 30 6.35 -3.33 -5.33
N GLY A 31 7.01 -2.84 -6.38
CA GLY A 31 8.35 -2.24 -6.31
C GLY A 31 9.44 -3.21 -5.84
N LYS A 32 9.31 -4.50 -6.16
CA LYS A 32 10.24 -5.57 -5.76
C LYS A 32 10.81 -6.28 -6.99
N SER A 33 11.99 -6.89 -6.84
CA SER A 33 12.42 -7.89 -7.84
C SER A 33 11.51 -9.12 -7.78
N THR A 34 11.38 -9.85 -8.88
CA THR A 34 10.56 -11.07 -8.98
C THR A 34 10.85 -12.06 -7.84
N GLY A 35 12.13 -12.36 -7.57
CA GLY A 35 12.51 -13.26 -6.49
C GLY A 35 12.14 -12.76 -5.10
N GLN A 36 12.27 -11.44 -4.83
CA GLN A 36 11.83 -10.87 -3.55
C GLN A 36 10.31 -10.86 -3.41
N PHE A 37 9.58 -10.62 -4.50
CA PHE A 37 8.12 -10.71 -4.53
C PHE A 37 7.66 -12.14 -4.23
N MET A 38 8.21 -13.14 -4.92
CA MET A 38 7.89 -14.56 -4.70
C MET A 38 8.23 -15.00 -3.27
N LEU A 39 9.39 -14.60 -2.74
CA LEU A 39 9.77 -14.90 -1.36
C LEU A 39 8.86 -14.21 -0.33
N ALA A 40 8.41 -12.99 -0.61
CA ALA A 40 7.45 -12.30 0.26
C ALA A 40 6.09 -13.02 0.24
N ALA A 41 5.60 -13.36 -0.95
CA ALA A 41 4.34 -14.07 -1.14
C ALA A 41 4.35 -15.45 -0.48
N SER A 42 5.42 -16.23 -0.63
CA SER A 42 5.54 -17.57 -0.02
C SER A 42 5.59 -17.53 1.51
N LEU A 43 6.09 -16.44 2.08
CA LEU A 43 6.14 -16.21 3.52
C LEU A 43 4.87 -15.51 4.06
N GLY A 44 3.84 -15.34 3.23
CA GLY A 44 2.59 -14.66 3.61
C GLY A 44 2.78 -13.17 3.94
N ARG A 45 3.88 -12.55 3.50
CA ARG A 45 4.13 -11.12 3.74
C ARG A 45 3.30 -10.30 2.78
N ARG A 46 2.79 -9.16 3.27
CA ARG A 46 1.99 -8.24 2.46
C ARG A 46 2.81 -7.70 1.28
N THR A 47 2.35 -8.00 0.07
CA THR A 47 2.86 -7.46 -1.20
C THR A 47 1.85 -6.43 -1.71
N GLN A 48 1.81 -5.26 -1.07
CA GLN A 48 0.97 -4.15 -1.54
C GLN A 48 1.63 -3.45 -2.73
N SER A 49 0.82 -2.95 -3.67
CA SER A 49 1.33 -2.11 -4.74
C SER A 49 1.93 -0.83 -4.16
N LYS A 50 3.05 -0.38 -4.75
CA LYS A 50 3.66 0.91 -4.47
C LYS A 50 2.66 2.04 -4.73
N ILE A 51 1.80 1.87 -5.74
CA ILE A 51 0.73 2.81 -6.08
C ILE A 51 -0.27 2.93 -4.92
N ASP A 52 -0.71 1.81 -4.35
CA ASP A 52 -1.64 1.79 -3.21
C ASP A 52 -1.04 2.54 -2.01
N SER A 53 0.23 2.31 -1.70
CA SER A 53 0.90 3.00 -0.59
C SER A 53 0.97 4.52 -0.78
N HIS A 54 1.20 4.98 -2.02
CA HIS A 54 1.27 6.40 -2.35
C HIS A 54 -0.10 7.06 -2.25
N ILE A 55 -1.12 6.40 -2.80
CA ILE A 55 -2.52 6.86 -2.73
C ILE A 55 -2.98 6.91 -1.28
N LEU A 56 -2.68 5.89 -0.48
CA LEU A 56 -3.02 5.83 0.95
C LEU A 56 -2.39 6.99 1.75
N ASN A 57 -1.13 7.33 1.44
CA ASN A 57 -0.46 8.47 2.06
C ASN A 57 -1.07 9.81 1.66
N LYS A 58 -1.52 9.96 0.40
CA LYS A 58 -2.27 11.14 -0.03
C LYS A 58 -3.59 11.27 0.73
N PHE A 59 -4.36 10.18 0.88
CA PHE A 59 -5.60 10.20 1.65
C PHE A 59 -5.37 10.57 3.13
N ARG A 60 -4.32 10.03 3.76
CA ARG A 60 -3.95 10.40 5.14
C ARG A 60 -3.61 11.88 5.27
N ARG A 61 -2.85 12.43 4.32
CA ARG A 61 -2.52 13.86 4.29
C ARG A 61 -3.78 14.70 4.13
N LEU A 62 -4.68 14.32 3.22
CA LEU A 62 -5.96 15.01 3.00
C LEU A 62 -6.83 14.99 4.27
N ALA A 63 -6.95 13.84 4.93
CA ALA A 63 -7.68 13.74 6.20
C ALA A 63 -7.09 14.65 7.29
N GLY A 64 -5.76 14.75 7.37
CA GLY A 64 -5.07 15.65 8.29
C GLY A 64 -5.38 17.13 8.02
N LEU A 65 -5.35 17.54 6.75
CA LEU A 65 -5.71 18.89 6.32
C LEU A 65 -7.17 19.21 6.61
N GLN A 66 -8.09 18.28 6.34
CA GLN A 66 -9.51 18.47 6.62
C GLN A 66 -9.79 18.65 8.12
N LYS A 67 -9.10 17.87 8.96
CA LYS A 67 -9.18 18.03 10.42
C LYS A 67 -8.64 19.37 10.89
N HIS A 68 -7.62 19.90 10.21
CA HIS A 68 -7.06 21.22 10.51
C HIS A 68 -8.06 22.33 10.17
N LEU A 69 -8.63 22.31 8.96
CA LEU A 69 -9.66 23.26 8.54
C LEU A 69 -10.88 23.27 9.47
N PHE A 70 -11.34 22.11 9.94
CA PHE A 70 -12.43 22.02 10.92
C PHE A 70 -12.09 22.71 12.26
N LYS A 71 -10.83 22.62 12.71
CA LYS A 71 -10.40 23.31 13.94
C LYS A 71 -10.35 24.82 13.73
N GLU A 72 -9.87 25.27 12.58
CA GLU A 72 -9.78 26.69 12.24
C GLU A 72 -11.17 27.31 12.01
N SER A 73 -12.14 26.53 11.53
CA SER A 73 -13.52 27.01 11.32
C SER A 73 -14.29 27.26 12.61
N GLY A 74 -13.75 26.92 13.78
CA GLY A 74 -14.43 27.09 15.07
C GLY A 74 -15.73 26.28 15.18
N GLY A 75 -15.87 25.20 14.40
CA GLY A 75 -17.09 24.37 14.36
C GLY A 75 -18.10 24.77 13.29
N MET A 76 -17.83 25.80 12.48
CA MET A 76 -18.62 26.12 11.29
C MET A 76 -18.54 24.96 10.28
N HIS A 77 -19.67 24.64 9.62
CA HIS A 77 -19.82 23.51 8.69
C HIS A 77 -19.43 22.14 9.26
N SER A 78 -19.62 21.94 10.56
CA SER A 78 -19.21 20.71 11.27
C SER A 78 -19.76 19.43 10.64
N LYS A 79 -20.96 19.48 10.05
CA LYS A 79 -21.59 18.34 9.39
C LYS A 79 -20.87 17.99 8.09
N GLU A 80 -20.61 18.98 7.25
CA GLU A 80 -19.92 18.83 5.96
C GLU A 80 -18.47 18.35 6.15
N TYR A 81 -17.77 18.90 7.16
CA TYR A 81 -16.44 18.44 7.53
C TYR A 81 -16.44 16.96 7.97
N ALA A 82 -17.44 16.54 8.74
CA ALA A 82 -17.59 15.16 9.20
C ALA A 82 -17.91 14.20 8.04
N GLU A 83 -18.79 14.58 7.11
CA GLU A 83 -19.15 13.78 5.94
C GLU A 83 -17.93 13.50 5.06
N ILE A 84 -17.09 14.52 4.80
CA ILE A 84 -15.84 14.35 4.04
C ILE A 84 -14.87 13.41 4.75
N LEU A 85 -14.75 13.53 6.08
CA LEU A 85 -13.89 12.64 6.88
C LEU A 85 -14.35 11.18 6.83
N VAL A 86 -15.66 10.94 6.84
CA VAL A 86 -16.26 9.60 6.70
C VAL A 86 -15.91 9.03 5.32
N GLU A 87 -16.07 9.79 4.24
CA GLU A 87 -15.77 9.30 2.89
C GLU A 87 -14.28 9.02 2.69
N VAL A 88 -13.40 9.90 3.20
CA VAL A 88 -11.95 9.68 3.15
C VAL A 88 -11.55 8.44 3.93
N LYS A 89 -12.16 8.21 5.11
CA LYS A 89 -11.94 6.98 5.88
C LYS A 89 -12.42 5.75 5.11
N ALA A 90 -13.58 5.81 4.46
CA ALA A 90 -14.10 4.72 3.64
C ALA A 90 -13.15 4.40 2.47
N ALA A 91 -12.62 5.42 1.79
CA ALA A 91 -11.62 5.26 0.74
C ALA A 91 -10.35 4.57 1.26
N ILE A 92 -9.79 5.02 2.39
CA ILE A 92 -8.62 4.39 3.02
C ILE A 92 -8.88 2.90 3.31
N VAL A 93 -10.07 2.55 3.82
CA VAL A 93 -10.42 1.14 4.08
C VAL A 93 -10.51 0.32 2.80
N ARG A 94 -11.03 0.88 1.70
CA ARG A 94 -11.09 0.21 0.38
C ARG A 94 -9.68 -0.08 -0.16
N PHE A 95 -8.76 0.88 -0.08
CA PHE A 95 -7.38 0.75 -0.59
C PHE A 95 -6.41 0.05 0.37
N SER A 96 -6.80 -0.14 1.64
CA SER A 96 -5.96 -0.79 2.65
C SER A 96 -6.26 -2.28 2.82
N LYS A 97 -7.23 -2.85 2.08
CA LYS A 97 -7.48 -4.29 2.05
C LYS A 97 -6.43 -4.94 1.14
#